data_AF-A0A2M7X8P4-F1
#
_entry.id   AF-A0A2M7X8P4-F1
#
_cell.length_a   1.000
_cell.length_b   1.000
_cell.length_c   1.000
_cell.angle_alpha   90.00
_cell.angle_beta   90.00
_cell.angle_gamma   90.00
#
_symmetry.space_group_name_H-M   'P 1'
#
loop_
_entity.id
_entity.type
_entity.pdbx_description
1 polymer ?
#
loop_
_entity_poly.entity_id
_entity_poly.type
_entity_poly.pdbx_seq_one_letter_code
_entity_poly.pdbx_strand_id
1 'polypeptide(L)' 'MSRVPVDVDSLDWDKGDGLLPVIVQDASSARVLMLGYMNRAALELTLSSARVTFFSRRRGQL' A
#
# COMPACT_ATOMS: atom_id res chain seq x y z
N MET A 1 8.18 -11.48 -14.48
CA MET A 1 7.15 -10.55 -13.98
C MET A 1 7.40 -9.19 -14.61
N SER A 2 6.52 -8.73 -15.50
CA SER A 2 6.57 -7.35 -16.01
C SER A 2 6.20 -6.41 -14.86
N ARG A 3 7.09 -5.48 -14.50
CA ARG A 3 6.78 -4.44 -13.51
C ARG A 3 6.00 -3.35 -14.24
N VAL A 4 4.67 -3.42 -14.17
CA VAL A 4 3.84 -2.26 -14.50
C VAL A 4 4.13 -1.20 -13.44
N PRO A 5 4.59 0.00 -13.81
CA PRO A 5 4.74 1.09 -12.85
C PRO A 5 3.38 1.37 -12.20
N VAL A 6 3.35 1.46 -10.88
CA VAL A 6 2.13 1.87 -10.17
C VAL A 6 2.01 3.38 -10.32
N ASP A 7 0.98 3.83 -11.04
CA ASP A 7 0.57 5.23 -11.05
C ASP A 7 -0.25 5.54 -9.79
N VAL A 8 0.38 6.19 -8.82
CA VAL A 8 -0.20 6.55 -7.52
C VAL A 8 -1.38 7.53 -7.70
N ASP A 9 -1.36 8.36 -8.73
CA ASP A 9 -2.38 9.38 -9.01
C ASP A 9 -3.67 8.78 -9.57
N SER A 10 -3.57 7.65 -10.27
CA SER A 10 -4.70 6.96 -10.88
C SER A 10 -5.61 6.18 -9.91
N LEU A 11 -5.19 6.03 -8.64
CA LEU A 11 -5.90 5.22 -7.66
C LEU A 11 -7.10 5.99 -7.06
N ASP A 12 -8.20 5.27 -6.79
CA ASP A 12 -9.41 5.82 -6.19
C ASP A 12 -9.23 6.00 -4.66
N TRP A 13 -8.58 7.10 -4.28
CA TRP A 13 -8.33 7.46 -2.89
C TRP A 13 -9.61 7.88 -2.14
N ASP A 14 -10.55 8.50 -2.85
CA ASP A 14 -11.77 9.07 -2.26
C ASP A 14 -12.70 7.98 -1.72
N LYS A 15 -12.75 6.81 -2.37
CA LYS A 15 -13.54 5.67 -1.90
C LYS A 15 -13.16 5.16 -0.51
N GLY A 16 -11.94 5.43 -0.05
CA GLY A 16 -11.42 5.00 1.25
C GLY A 16 -11.05 6.14 2.18
N ASP A 17 -11.60 7.35 1.97
CA ASP A 17 -11.26 8.55 2.75
C ASP A 17 -9.74 8.84 2.77
N GLY A 18 -9.09 8.70 1.61
CA GLY A 18 -7.64 8.89 1.47
C GLY A 18 -6.79 7.68 1.87
N LEU A 19 -7.41 6.52 2.11
CA LEU A 19 -6.73 5.28 2.49
C LEU A 19 -7.07 4.12 1.55
N LEU A 20 -6.04 3.40 1.13
CA LEU A 20 -6.18 2.18 0.35
C LEU A 20 -5.98 0.94 1.24
N PRO A 21 -6.83 -0.09 1.11
CA PRO A 21 -6.56 -1.40 1.70
C PRO A 21 -5.42 -2.07 0.93
N VAL A 22 -4.45 -2.62 1.65
CA VAL A 22 -3.25 -3.26 1.07
C VAL A 22 -3.12 -4.68 1.60
N ILE A 23 -3.15 -5.65 0.70
CA ILE A 23 -2.94 -7.06 1.02
C ILE A 23 -1.47 -7.38 0.75
N VAL A 24 -0.76 -7.84 1.78
CA VAL A 24 0.59 -8.38 1.62
C VAL A 24 0.48 -9.89 1.44
N GLN A 25 1.13 -10.39 0.40
CA GLN A 25 1.20 -11.80 0.09
C GLN A 25 2.65 -12.24 0.00
N ASP A 26 2.93 -13.48 0.38
CA ASP A 26 4.20 -14.11 0.08
C ASP A 26 4.35 -14.28 -1.44
N ALA A 27 5.45 -13.76 -2.00
CA ALA A 27 5.65 -13.69 -3.44
C ALA A 27 5.82 -15.07 -4.11
N SER A 28 6.18 -16.11 -3.36
CA SER A 28 6.44 -17.45 -3.89
C SER A 28 5.23 -18.39 -3.79
N SER A 29 4.49 -18.29 -2.67
CA SER A 29 3.38 -19.19 -2.33
C SER A 29 2.00 -18.58 -2.54
N ALA A 30 1.92 -17.28 -2.83
CA ALA A 30 0.68 -16.49 -2.89
C ALA A 30 -0.13 -16.50 -1.58
N ARG A 31 0.46 -16.96 -0.47
CA ARG A 31 -0.18 -16.94 0.84
C ARG A 31 -0.40 -15.50 1.28
N VAL A 32 -1.63 -15.16 1.64
CA VAL A 32 -1.94 -13.87 2.29
C VAL A 32 -1.30 -13.84 3.68
N LEU A 33 -0.46 -12.82 3.90
CA LEU A 33 0.26 -12.61 5.15
C LEU A 33 -0.48 -11.64 6.06
N MET A 34 -0.97 -10.52 5.49
CA MET A 34 -1.68 -9.49 6.25
C MET A 34 -2.51 -8.56 5.36
N LEU A 35 -3.44 -7.85 6.00
CA LEU A 35 -4.14 -6.68 5.46
C LEU A 35 -3.73 -5.45 6.27
N GLY A 36 -3.32 -4.39 5.57
CA GLY A 36 -3.04 -3.07 6.14
C GLY A 36 -3.74 -1.97 5.37
N TYR A 37 -3.42 -0.72 5.73
CA TYR A 37 -3.89 0.46 5.00
C TYR A 37 -2.69 1.36 4.70
N MET A 38 -2.74 2.04 3.55
CA MET A 38 -1.76 3.04 3.16
C MET A 38 -2.49 4.32 2.76
N ASN A 39 -1.97 5.47 3.20
CA ASN A 39 -2.25 6.74 2.53
C ASN A 39 -1.24 6.92 1.37
N ARG A 40 -1.38 8.00 0.61
CA ARG A 40 -0.48 8.32 -0.51
C ARG A 40 0.99 8.29 -0.13
N ALA A 41 1.37 8.96 0.97
CA ALA A 41 2.76 9.03 1.43
C ALA A 41 3.32 7.64 1.81
N ALA A 42 2.53 6.79 2.45
CA ALA A 42 2.92 5.42 2.79
C ALA A 42 3.20 4.56 1.54
N LEU A 43 2.38 4.73 0.49
CA LEU A 43 2.56 4.03 -0.79
C LEU A 43 3.82 4.53 -1.52
N GLU A 44 4.01 5.84 -1.61
CA GLU A 44 5.21 6.46 -2.22
C GLU A 44 6.49 6.04 -1.49
N LEU A 45 6.47 6.00 -0.15
CA LEU A 45 7.60 5.52 0.64
C LEU A 45 7.84 4.03 0.43
N THR A 46 6.79 3.22 0.29
CA THR A 46 6.91 1.79 -0.01
C THR A 46 7.57 1.55 -1.36
N LEU A 47 7.14 2.27 -2.40
CA LEU A 47 7.68 2.15 -3.75
C LEU A 47 9.15 2.61 -3.83
N SER A 48 9.49 3.72 -3.18
CA SER A 48 10.85 4.28 -3.19
C SER A 48 11.85 3.50 -2.32
N SER A 49 11.41 3.00 -1.15
CA SER A 49 12.29 2.28 -0.21
C SER A 49 12.35 0.77 -0.44
N ALA A 50 11.46 0.24 -1.28
CA ALA A 50 11.21 -1.21 -1.45
C ALA A 50 10.89 -1.95 -0.14
N ARG A 51 10.40 -1.23 0.88
CA ARG A 51 9.95 -1.77 2.16
C ARG A 51 8.52 -1.33 2.43
N VAL A 52 7.67 -2.27 2.82
CA VAL A 52 6.28 -1.97 3.18
C VAL A 52 6.23 -0.94 4.32
N THR A 53 5.51 0.15 4.07
CA THR A 53 5.18 1.21 5.03
C THR A 53 3.67 1.32 5.09
N PHE A 54 3.07 1.18 6.28
CA PHE A 54 1.63 1.34 6.45
C PHE A 54 1.29 2.72 7.00
N PHE A 55 0.00 3.05 7.00
CA PHE A 55 -0.54 4.18 7.73
C PHE A 55 -1.46 3.68 8.84
N SER A 56 -1.20 4.11 10.08
CA SER A 56 -2.04 3.78 11.23
C SER A 56 -3.28 4.68 11.26
N ARG A 57 -4.43 4.11 10.88
CA ARG A 57 -5.73 4.82 10.94
C ARG A 57 -6.09 5.36 12.32
N ARG A 58 -5.65 4.68 13.38
CA ARG A 58 -5.92 5.10 14.77
C ARG A 58 -4.98 6.19 15.25
N ARG A 59 -3.71 6.16 14.83
CA ARG A 59 -2.68 7.11 15.30
C ARG A 59 -2.47 8.29 14.35
N GLY A 60 -2.94 8.22 13.11
CA GLY A 60 -2.78 9.28 12.12
C GLY A 60 -1.34 9.45 11.61
N GLN A 61 -0.52 8.41 11.66
CA GLN A 61 0.90 8.44 11.28
C GLN A 61 1.33 7.15 10.57
N LEU A 62 2.44 7.23 9.83
CA LEU A 62 3.15 6.08 9.27
C LEU A 62 3.60 5.11 10.38
#